data_AF-A0A671FIR3-F1
#
_entry.id   AF-A0A671FIR3-F1
#
_cell.length_a   1.000
_cell.length_b   1.000
_cell.length_c   1.000
_cell.angle_alpha   90.00
_cell.angle_beta   90.00
_cell.angle_gamma   90.00
#
_symmetry.space_group_name_H-M   'P 1'
#
loop_
_entity.id
_entity.type
_entity.pdbx_description
1 polymer ?
#
loop_
_entity_poly.entity_id
_entity_poly.type
_entity_poly.pdbx_seq_one_letter_code
_entity_poly.pdbx_strand_id
1 'polypeptide(L)'
;MASNSTKSFLADAGYGEQELDANSALMELDKGLRSGKLGEQCEAVVRFPRLFQKYPFPILINSAFLKLADVFRVGPSPVILYALMCLSTHHIRLE
;
A
#
# COMPACT_ATOMS: atom_id res chain seq x y z
N MET A 1 21.87 16.05 29.51
CA MET A 1 21.73 15.85 28.05
C MET A 1 21.02 14.54 27.81
N ALA A 2 19.76 14.58 27.37
CA ALA A 2 19.07 13.49 26.70
C ALA A 2 17.98 14.15 25.83
N SER A 3 18.36 14.43 24.59
CA SER A 3 17.54 15.12 23.60
C SER A 3 16.52 14.16 22.96
N ASN A 4 15.33 14.71 22.69
CA ASN A 4 14.44 14.45 21.55
C ASN A 4 14.18 13.01 21.09
N SER A 5 12.90 12.64 20.99
CA SER A 5 12.33 12.08 19.74
C SER A 5 10.82 11.84 19.78
N THR A 6 10.14 11.90 20.92
CA THR A 6 8.68 11.61 20.97
C THR A 6 7.78 12.78 20.59
N LYS A 7 8.34 13.95 20.24
CA LYS A 7 7.56 15.18 19.95
C LYS A 7 7.40 15.52 18.46
N SER A 8 7.82 14.65 17.53
CA SER A 8 7.80 14.96 16.08
C SER A 8 6.93 14.02 15.23
N PHE A 9 6.05 13.22 15.84
CA PHE A 9 5.16 12.31 15.08
C PHE A 9 3.81 12.92 14.71
N LEU A 10 3.50 14.13 15.20
CA LEU A 10 2.22 14.81 14.99
C LEU A 10 2.44 16.30 14.63
N ALA A 11 3.41 16.60 13.77
CA ALA A 11 3.50 17.92 13.12
C ALA A 11 2.50 17.91 11.94
N ASP A 12 1.22 18.11 12.20
CA ASP A 12 0.50 19.39 12.29
C ASP A 12 0.43 20.12 10.94
N ALA A 13 -0.82 20.35 10.51
CA ALA A 13 -1.32 21.14 9.38
C ALA A 13 -1.25 20.64 7.92
N GLY A 14 -0.56 19.54 7.57
CA GLY A 14 -0.52 19.03 6.17
C GLY A 14 -0.91 17.56 5.96
N TYR A 15 -0.92 16.76 7.03
CA TYR A 15 -1.09 15.30 6.94
C TYR A 15 -2.50 14.87 6.53
N GLY A 16 -3.56 15.56 6.98
CA GLY A 16 -4.94 15.14 6.73
C GLY A 16 -5.29 15.10 5.24
N GLU A 17 -4.88 16.11 4.47
CA GLU A 17 -5.09 16.18 3.02
C GLU A 17 -4.30 15.07 2.29
N GLN A 18 -3.06 14.82 2.70
CA GLN A 18 -2.19 13.81 2.09
C GLN A 18 -2.63 12.38 2.45
N GLU A 19 -3.18 12.18 3.65
CA GLU A 19 -3.82 10.93 4.08
C GLU A 19 -5.13 10.69 3.33
N LEU A 20 -5.95 11.72 3.11
CA LEU A 20 -7.18 11.62 2.31
C LEU A 20 -6.87 11.26 0.85
N ASP A 21 -5.84 11.89 0.27
CA ASP A 21 -5.36 11.58 -1.09
C ASP A 21 -4.79 10.15 -1.17
N ALA A 22 -4.00 9.74 -0.18
CA ALA A 22 -3.47 8.37 -0.09
C ALA A 22 -4.57 7.32 0.07
N ASN A 23 -5.59 7.60 0.88
CA ASN A 23 -6.73 6.71 1.09
C ASN A 23 -7.55 6.57 -0.19
N SER A 24 -7.77 7.69 -0.89
CA SER A 24 -8.45 7.70 -2.19
C SER A 24 -7.70 6.85 -3.22
N ALA A 25 -6.37 7.02 -3.32
CA ALA A 25 -5.53 6.22 -4.20
C ALA A 25 -5.56 4.72 -3.83
N LEU A 26 -5.56 4.38 -2.54
CA LEU A 26 -5.70 3.00 -2.09
C LEU A 26 -7.07 2.40 -2.42
N MET A 27 -8.16 3.17 -2.28
CA MET A 27 -9.50 2.72 -2.67
C MET A 27 -9.62 2.46 -4.17
N GLU A 28 -8.98 3.27 -5.01
CA GLU A 28 -8.94 3.04 -6.46
C GLU A 28 -8.24 1.71 -6.80
N LEU A 29 -7.09 1.44 -6.16
CA LEU A 29 -6.39 0.15 -6.33
C LEU A 29 -7.23 -1.02 -5.84
N ASP A 30 -7.92 -0.90 -4.71
CA ASP A 30 -8.83 -1.95 -4.20
C ASP A 30 -9.96 -2.24 -5.18
N LYS A 31 -10.52 -1.21 -5.82
CA LYS A 31 -11.52 -1.39 -6.88
C LYS A 31 -10.96 -2.18 -8.07
N GLY A 32 -9.74 -1.88 -8.49
CA GLY A 32 -9.05 -2.62 -9.55
C GLY A 32 -8.77 -4.08 -9.17
N LEU A 33 -8.36 -4.33 -7.93
CA LEU A 33 -8.16 -5.68 -7.39
C LEU A 33 -9.46 -6.50 -7.36
N ARG A 34 -10.59 -5.86 -7.08
CA ARG A 34 -11.93 -6.49 -7.06
C ARG A 34 -12.57 -6.59 -8.44
N SER A 35 -11.90 -6.12 -9.49
CA SER A 35 -12.40 -6.26 -10.87
C SER A 35 -12.51 -7.73 -11.26
N GLY A 36 -13.49 -8.08 -12.11
CA GLY A 36 -13.57 -9.41 -12.73
C GLY A 36 -12.56 -9.63 -13.86
N LYS A 37 -11.81 -8.59 -14.27
CA LYS A 37 -10.86 -8.66 -15.38
C LYS A 37 -9.42 -8.80 -14.88
N LEU A 38 -8.74 -9.87 -15.31
CA LEU A 38 -7.35 -10.14 -14.94
C LEU A 38 -6.41 -8.98 -15.27
N GLY A 39 -6.60 -8.28 -16.39
CA GLY A 39 -5.78 -7.14 -16.78
C GLY A 39 -5.85 -5.97 -15.79
N GLU A 40 -7.06 -5.64 -15.31
CA GLU A 40 -7.28 -4.58 -14.33
C GLU A 40 -6.73 -4.97 -12.95
N GLN A 41 -6.85 -6.24 -12.57
CA GLN A 41 -6.26 -6.77 -11.34
C GLN A 41 -4.73 -6.67 -11.36
N CYS A 42 -4.09 -7.11 -12.44
CA CYS A 42 -2.63 -7.03 -12.60
C CYS A 42 -2.15 -5.57 -12.58
N GLU A 43 -2.84 -4.67 -13.28
CA GLU A 43 -2.51 -3.25 -13.28
C GLU A 43 -2.66 -2.61 -11.89
N ALA A 44 -3.66 -3.02 -11.10
CA ALA A 44 -3.79 -2.58 -9.72
C ALA A 44 -2.60 -3.04 -8.87
N VAL A 45 -2.19 -4.32 -8.97
CA VAL A 45 -1.05 -4.86 -8.19
C VAL A 45 0.24 -4.11 -8.51
N VAL A 46 0.55 -3.84 -9.79
CA VAL A 46 1.83 -3.19 -10.16
C VAL A 46 1.93 -1.74 -9.68
N ARG A 47 0.80 -1.11 -9.32
CA ARG A 47 0.74 0.27 -8.84
C ARG A 47 0.96 0.40 -7.32
N PHE A 48 0.79 -0.67 -6.54
CA PHE A 48 1.06 -0.64 -5.08
C PHE A 48 2.49 -0.20 -4.72
N PRO A 49 3.56 -0.69 -5.40
CA PRO A 49 4.92 -0.21 -5.17
C PRO A 49 5.08 1.32 -5.30
N ARG A 50 4.43 1.92 -6.31
CA ARG A 50 4.45 3.37 -6.52
C ARG A 50 3.66 4.09 -5.43
N LEU A 51 2.56 3.51 -4.95
CA LEU A 51 1.78 4.06 -3.83
C LEU A 51 2.64 4.13 -2.55
N PHE A 52 3.39 3.08 -2.23
CA PHE A 52 4.24 3.05 -1.04
C PHE A 52 5.43 4.01 -1.12
N GLN A 53 5.98 4.23 -2.31
CA GLN A 53 7.02 5.24 -2.52
C GLN A 53 6.49 6.66 -2.34
N LYS A 54 5.25 6.92 -2.79
CA LYS A 54 4.61 8.24 -2.69
C LYS A 54 4.11 8.55 -1.28
N TYR A 55 3.62 7.53 -0.57
CA TYR A 55 3.05 7.64 0.78
C TYR A 55 3.64 6.56 1.69
N PRO A 56 4.83 6.78 2.28
CA PRO A 56 5.48 5.81 3.17
C PRO A 56 4.86 5.80 4.57
N PHE A 57 3.53 5.95 4.68
CA PHE A 57 2.82 5.97 5.95
C PHE A 57 2.57 4.53 6.44
N PRO A 58 2.97 4.17 7.68
CA PRO A 58 2.81 2.81 8.19
C PRO A 58 1.36 2.31 8.15
N ILE A 59 0.39 3.20 8.41
CA ILE A 59 -1.04 2.89 8.41
C ILE A 59 -1.52 2.49 7.00
N LEU A 60 -1.09 3.24 5.98
CA LEU A 60 -1.46 2.98 4.58
C LEU A 60 -0.86 1.67 4.09
N ILE A 61 0.43 1.44 4.40
CA ILE A 61 1.15 0.23 4.04
C ILE A 61 0.49 -1.00 4.66
N ASN A 62 0.16 -0.96 5.95
CA ASN A 62 -0.54 -2.04 6.63
C ASN A 62 -1.92 -2.30 6.00
N SER A 63 -2.67 -1.23 5.71
CA SER A 63 -4.00 -1.33 5.10
C SER A 63 -3.95 -1.93 3.69
N ALA A 64 -2.94 -1.57 2.91
CA ALA A 64 -2.68 -2.12 1.59
C ALA A 64 -2.30 -3.61 1.65
N PHE A 65 -1.47 -4.01 2.61
CA PHE A 65 -1.12 -5.41 2.79
C PHE A 65 -2.30 -6.28 3.16
N LEU A 66 -3.21 -5.79 4.01
CA LEU A 66 -4.45 -6.52 4.33
C LEU A 66 -5.32 -6.73 3.08
N LYS A 67 -5.45 -5.72 2.22
CA LYS A 67 -6.20 -5.83 0.96
C LYS A 67 -5.54 -6.81 -0.02
N LEU A 68 -4.22 -6.74 -0.17
CA LEU A 68 -3.47 -7.70 -0.97
C LEU A 68 -3.64 -9.12 -0.41
N ALA A 69 -3.57 -9.32 0.92
CA ALA A 69 -3.75 -10.61 1.59
C ALA A 69 -5.12 -11.24 1.31
N ASP A 70 -6.18 -10.45 1.19
CA ASP A 70 -7.50 -10.98 0.85
C ASP A 70 -7.55 -11.45 -0.62
N VAL A 71 -6.92 -10.69 -1.53
CA VAL A 71 -6.72 -11.12 -2.93
C VAL A 71 -5.83 -12.34 -3.01
N PHE A 72 -4.86 -12.49 -2.12
CA PHE A 72 -4.04 -13.69 -2.05
C PHE A 72 -4.82 -14.94 -1.68
N ARG A 73 -5.78 -14.78 -0.78
CA ARG A 73 -6.58 -15.88 -0.27
C ARG A 73 -7.65 -16.34 -1.27
N VAL A 74 -8.20 -15.41 -2.05
CA VAL A 74 -9.39 -15.64 -2.89
C VAL A 74 -9.13 -15.46 -4.40
N GLY A 75 -8.02 -14.83 -4.78
CA GLY A 75 -7.71 -14.43 -6.15
C GLY A 75 -7.07 -15.52 -7.01
N PRO A 76 -7.03 -15.32 -8.35
CA PRO A 76 -6.44 -16.25 -9.28
C PRO A 76 -4.90 -16.29 -9.19
N SER A 77 -4.29 -17.46 -9.41
CA SER A 77 -2.85 -17.75 -9.26
C SER A 77 -1.83 -16.72 -9.81
N PRO A 78 -2.03 -16.05 -10.97
CA PRO A 78 -1.07 -15.05 -11.46
C PRO A 78 -1.05 -13.74 -10.64
N VAL A 79 -2.18 -13.32 -10.07
CA VAL A 79 -2.27 -12.09 -9.27
C VAL A 79 -1.59 -12.28 -7.92
N ILE A 80 -1.71 -13.49 -7.36
CA ILE A 80 -0.99 -13.98 -6.19
C ILE A 80 0.52 -13.88 -6.42
N LEU A 81 1.05 -14.47 -7.49
CA LEU A 81 2.50 -14.43 -7.75
C LEU A 81 3.04 -12.99 -7.86
N TYR A 82 2.30 -12.10 -8.51
CA TYR A 82 2.72 -10.70 -8.68
C TYR A 82 2.65 -9.90 -7.38
N ALA A 83 1.62 -10.13 -6.56
CA ALA A 83 1.51 -9.52 -5.25
C ALA A 83 2.63 -10.02 -4.32
N LEU A 84 3.06 -11.29 -4.43
CA LEU A 84 4.13 -11.87 -3.59
C LEU A 84 5.47 -11.26 -3.98
N MET A 85 5.69 -11.07 -5.28
CA MET A 85 6.84 -10.36 -5.81
C MET A 85 6.87 -8.90 -5.32
N CYS A 86 5.74 -8.19 -5.33
CA CYS A 86 5.65 -6.83 -4.79
C CYS A 86 5.96 -6.76 -3.29
N LEU A 87 5.41 -7.69 -2.48
CA LEU A 87 5.72 -7.79 -1.05
C LEU A 87 7.20 -8.04 -0.80
N SER A 88 7.78 -9.02 -1.49
CA SER A 88 9.16 -9.46 -1.29
C SER A 88 10.16 -8.36 -1.68
N THR A 89 9.87 -7.62 -2.74
CA THR A 89 10.74 -6.53 -3.22
C THR A 89 10.77 -5.34 -2.27
N HIS A 90 9.67 -5.05 -1.56
CA HIS A 90 9.60 -3.93 -0.62
C HIS A 90 10.06 -4.30 0.79
N HIS A 91 9.85 -5.55 1.26
CA HIS A 91 10.33 -5.98 2.58
C HIS A 91 11.87 -6.08 2.64
N ILE A 92 12.55 -6.38 1.52
CA ILE A 92 14.03 -6.40 1.43
C ILE A 92 14.64 -4.98 1.44
N ARG A 93 13.86 -3.94 1.17
CA ARG A 93 14.36 -2.54 1.09
C ARG A 93 14.02 -1.69 2.32
N LEU A 94 13.51 -2.33 3.37
CA LEU A 94 13.20 -1.71 4.67
C LEU A 94 14.19 -2.14 5.77
N GLU A 95 15.30 -2.79 5.40
CA GLU A 95 16.45 -3.08 6.28
C GLU A 95 17.53 -1.99 6.16
#